data_AF-A0A7Y6YAI4-F1
#
_entry.id   AF-A0A7Y6YAI4-F1
#
_cell.length_a   1.000
_cell.length_b   1.000
_cell.length_c   1.000
_cell.angle_alpha   90.00
_cell.angle_beta   90.00
_cell.angle_gamma   90.00
#
_symmetry.space_group_name_H-M   'P 1'
#
loop_
_entity.id
_entity.type
_entity.pdbx_description
1 polymer ?
#
loop_
_entity_poly.entity_id
_entity_poly.type
_entity_poly.pdbx_seq_one_letter_code
_entity_poly.pdbx_strand_id
1 'polypeptide(L)'
;MLIRQTNKITENDVTPQEVYLNRRSLMKGLVGLGLAGAATPAAALLSPQETDLPRYSGPEWLQPKLKAAKTTIVAADDVAPYEACITHNNFYEFGTGKSDPFERAQGFNTDPWKVEVSGEVENPGVYNLEDLLAKVDLEERIYRLRCVEAWSMVIPWIGFELGKLLKQFN
;
A
#
# COMPACT_ATOMS: atom_id res chain seq x y z
N MET A 1 -19.65 -12.83 -34.71
CA MET A 1 -18.49 -13.36 -35.45
C MET A 1 -17.30 -13.40 -34.49
N LEU A 2 -17.04 -14.57 -33.89
CA LEU A 2 -15.95 -14.76 -32.93
C LEU A 2 -14.67 -15.07 -33.70
N ILE A 3 -13.71 -14.14 -33.72
CA ILE A 3 -12.37 -14.39 -34.24
C ILE A 3 -11.66 -15.27 -33.22
N ARG A 4 -11.60 -16.57 -33.49
CA ARG A 4 -10.85 -17.54 -32.69
C ARG A 4 -9.37 -17.35 -33.03
N GLN A 5 -8.65 -16.54 -32.26
CA GLN A 5 -7.20 -16.45 -32.41
C GLN A 5 -6.57 -17.77 -31.97
N THR A 6 -6.07 -18.55 -32.93
CA THR A 6 -5.22 -19.71 -32.64
C THR A 6 -3.87 -19.18 -32.20
N ASN A 7 -3.60 -19.20 -30.89
CA ASN A 7 -2.25 -18.96 -30.37
C ASN A 7 -1.30 -20.01 -30.93
N LYS A 8 -0.60 -19.67 -32.02
CA LYS A 8 0.48 -20.48 -32.60
C LYS A 8 1.78 -20.19 -31.85
N ILE A 9 1.80 -20.52 -30.57
CA ILE A 9 3.06 -20.54 -29.81
C ILE A 9 3.73 -21.86 -30.15
N THR A 10 4.97 -21.78 -30.63
CA THR A 10 5.84 -22.92 -30.91
C THR A 10 6.81 -23.13 -29.76
N GLU A 11 7.47 -24.29 -29.69
CA GLU A 11 8.49 -24.53 -28.65
C GLU A 11 9.64 -23.50 -28.70
N ASN A 12 9.92 -22.93 -29.87
CA ASN A 12 10.92 -21.85 -30.03
C ASN A 12 10.50 -20.53 -29.38
N ASP A 13 9.21 -20.32 -29.12
CA ASP A 13 8.67 -19.12 -28.46
C ASP A 13 8.72 -19.25 -26.93
N VAL A 14 9.07 -20.44 -26.42
CA VAL A 14 9.18 -20.73 -24.98
C VAL A 14 10.66 -20.86 -24.62
N THR A 15 11.06 -20.25 -23.50
CA THR A 15 12.43 -20.43 -22.99
C THR A 15 12.65 -21.89 -22.62
N PRO A 16 13.72 -22.56 -23.12
CA PRO A 16 14.02 -23.93 -22.75
C PRO A 16 14.10 -24.10 -21.23
N GLN A 17 13.58 -25.22 -20.74
CA GLN A 17 13.45 -25.48 -19.31
C GLN A 17 14.79 -25.41 -18.58
N GLU A 18 15.88 -25.91 -19.18
CA GLU A 18 17.21 -25.81 -18.58
C GLU A 18 17.68 -24.36 -18.40
N VAL A 19 17.35 -23.47 -19.34
CA VAL A 19 17.72 -22.05 -19.27
C VAL A 19 16.92 -21.35 -18.17
N TYR A 20 15.63 -21.67 -18.03
CA TYR A 20 14.79 -21.16 -16.95
C TYR A 20 15.29 -21.63 -15.56
N LEU A 21 15.63 -22.91 -15.42
CA LEU A 21 16.13 -23.47 -14.16
C LEU A 21 17.50 -22.90 -13.79
N ASN A 22 18.38 -22.67 -14.77
CA ASN A 22 19.70 -22.05 -14.54
C ASN A 22 19.58 -20.60 -14.09
N ARG A 23 18.65 -19.80 -14.64
CA ARG A 23 18.36 -18.45 -14.16
C ARG A 23 17.94 -18.44 -12.69
N ARG A 24 17.08 -19.38 -12.29
CA ARG A 24 16.63 -19.50 -10.90
C ARG A 24 17.74 -19.98 -9.97
N SER A 25 18.62 -20.86 -10.44
CA SER A 25 19.81 -21.28 -9.70
C SER A 25 20.77 -20.11 -9.48
N LEU A 26 20.99 -19.27 -10.50
CA LEU A 26 21.82 -18.07 -10.41
C LEU A 26 21.25 -17.04 -9.42
N MET A 27 19.93 -16.79 -9.46
CA MET A 27 19.25 -15.92 -8.48
C MET A 27 19.37 -16.46 -7.05
N LYS A 28 19.24 -17.78 -6.86
CA LYS A 28 19.46 -18.41 -5.54
C LYS A 28 20.91 -18.31 -5.08
N GLY A 29 21.88 -18.45 -5.98
CA GLY A 29 23.31 -18.31 -5.70
C GLY A 29 23.72 -16.89 -5.32
N LEU A 30 23.15 -15.87 -5.98
CA LEU A 30 23.36 -14.46 -5.65
C LEU A 30 22.79 -14.07 -4.27
N VAL A 31 21.64 -14.62 -3.89
CA VAL A 31 21.09 -14.46 -2.53
C VAL A 31 21.99 -15.12 -1.48
N GLY A 32 22.57 -16.28 -1.79
CA GLY A 32 23.49 -17.00 -0.88
C GLY A 32 24.81 -16.27 -0.59
N LEU A 33 25.32 -15.47 -1.54
CA LEU A 33 26.53 -14.67 -1.36
C LEU A 33 26.29 -13.32 -0.66
N GLY A 34 25.06 -12.79 -0.68
CA GLY A 34 24.71 -11.52 -0.01
C GLY A 34 24.40 -11.66 1.48
N LEU A 35 23.97 -12.84 1.94
CA LEU A 35 23.49 -13.07 3.32
C LEU A 35 24.59 -13.31 4.35
N ALA A 36 25.86 -13.45 3.95
CA ALA A 36 26.96 -13.68 4.89
C ALA A 36 27.42 -12.40 5.64
N GLY A 37 26.89 -11.21 5.29
CA GLY A 37 27.42 -9.92 5.77
C GLY A 37 26.51 -9.07 6.65
N ALA A 38 25.24 -9.43 6.87
CA ALA A 38 24.30 -8.56 7.60
C ALA A 38 23.35 -9.36 8.50
N ALA A 39 23.88 -9.86 9.61
CA ALA A 39 23.04 -10.25 10.75
C ALA A 39 22.69 -8.98 11.55
N THR A 40 21.78 -8.16 11.03
CA THR A 40 21.13 -7.11 11.82
C THR A 40 19.99 -7.75 12.62
N PRO A 41 19.93 -7.58 13.95
CA PRO A 41 18.86 -8.16 14.75
C PRO A 41 17.52 -7.54 14.37
N ALA A 42 16.53 -8.39 14.07
CA ALA A 42 15.18 -8.00 13.65
C ALA A 42 14.45 -7.04 14.62
N ALA A 43 14.88 -6.98 15.88
CA ALA A 43 14.33 -6.05 16.87
C ALA A 43 14.66 -4.58 16.58
N ALA A 44 15.73 -4.27 15.82
CA ALA A 44 16.09 -2.90 15.45
C ALA A 44 15.25 -2.35 14.28
N LEU A 45 14.55 -3.22 13.54
CA LEU A 45 13.69 -2.83 12.40
C LEU A 45 12.27 -2.42 12.84
N LEU A 46 11.92 -2.63 14.11
CA LEU A 46 10.62 -2.27 14.68
C LEU A 46 10.65 -0.96 15.46
N SER A 47 11.82 -0.33 15.62
CA SER A 47 11.90 1.03 16.15
C SER A 47 11.54 2.02 15.05
N PRO A 48 10.61 2.97 15.28
CA PRO A 48 10.38 4.07 14.36
C PRO A 48 11.72 4.77 14.13
N GLN A 49 12.23 4.71 12.91
CA GLN A 49 13.42 5.46 12.55
C GLN A 49 13.08 6.94 12.79
N GLU A 50 13.82 7.61 13.68
CA GLU A 50 13.67 9.05 13.88
C GLU A 50 14.04 9.72 12.56
N THR A 51 13.03 10.28 11.89
CA THR A 51 13.20 11.06 10.67
C THR A 51 12.81 12.49 11.00
N ASP A 52 13.58 13.47 10.52
CA ASP A 52 13.22 14.90 10.63
C ASP A 52 12.03 15.30 9.72
N LEU A 53 11.48 14.33 8.97
CA LEU A 53 10.37 14.57 8.06
C LEU A 53 9.04 14.77 8.81
N PRO A 54 8.21 15.72 8.35
CA PRO A 54 6.96 16.07 9.02
C PRO A 54 5.99 14.90 9.00
N ARG A 55 5.39 14.60 10.17
CA ARG A 55 4.25 13.68 10.28
C ARG A 55 2.97 14.48 10.35
N TYR A 56 2.12 14.33 9.33
CA TYR A 56 0.77 14.88 9.36
C TYR A 56 -0.04 14.16 10.44
N SER A 57 -0.46 14.89 11.48
CA SER A 57 -1.22 14.32 12.58
C SER A 57 -2.64 13.94 12.16
N GLY A 58 -3.20 14.57 11.13
CA GLY A 58 -4.63 14.48 10.84
C GLY A 58 -5.47 15.38 11.76
N PRO A 59 -6.79 15.41 11.53
CA PRO A 59 -7.70 16.24 12.32
C PRO A 59 -7.88 15.70 13.75
N GLU A 60 -8.29 16.57 14.68
CA GLU A 60 -8.43 16.24 16.10
C GLU A 60 -9.47 15.13 16.35
N TRP A 61 -10.58 15.15 15.60
CA TRP A 61 -11.67 14.19 15.73
C TRP A 61 -11.24 12.74 15.42
N LEU A 62 -10.17 12.56 14.62
CA LEU A 62 -9.67 11.26 14.21
C LEU A 62 -8.66 10.66 15.23
N GLN A 63 -8.03 11.49 16.08
CA GLN A 63 -6.98 11.08 17.00
C GLN A 63 -7.37 9.94 17.96
N PRO A 64 -8.57 9.94 18.57
CA PRO A 64 -8.95 8.86 19.48
C PRO A 64 -9.02 7.50 18.78
N LYS A 65 -9.50 7.47 17.54
CA LYS A 65 -9.60 6.25 16.74
C LYS A 65 -8.23 5.76 16.27
N LEU A 66 -7.32 6.66 15.88
CA LEU A 66 -5.94 6.30 15.53
C LEU A 66 -5.20 5.66 16.71
N LYS A 67 -5.36 6.23 17.92
CA LYS A 67 -4.74 5.68 19.14
C LYS A 67 -5.33 4.33 19.56
N ALA A 68 -6.60 4.07 19.23
CA ALA A 68 -7.28 2.83 19.55
C ALA A 68 -7.01 1.71 18.54
N ALA A 69 -6.48 2.04 17.35
CA ALA A 69 -6.20 1.07 16.30
C ALA A 69 -5.18 0.03 16.77
N LYS A 70 -5.49 -1.25 16.52
CA LYS A 70 -4.62 -2.38 16.84
C LYS A 70 -4.13 -3.04 15.57
N THR A 71 -2.90 -3.53 15.58
CA THR A 71 -2.35 -4.34 14.50
C THR A 71 -3.10 -5.67 14.41
N THR A 72 -3.77 -5.93 13.29
CA THR A 72 -4.52 -7.17 13.04
C THR A 72 -3.84 -8.06 12.02
N ILE A 73 -3.07 -7.50 11.09
CA ILE A 73 -2.35 -8.26 10.06
C ILE A 73 -0.92 -7.74 9.93
N VAL A 74 0.02 -8.67 9.83
CA VAL A 74 1.46 -8.40 9.73
C VAL A 74 2.04 -9.12 8.51
N ALA A 75 2.62 -8.38 7.57
CA ALA A 75 3.43 -8.94 6.50
C ALA A 75 4.73 -9.52 7.07
N ALA A 76 5.26 -10.56 6.42
CA ALA A 76 6.47 -11.23 6.89
C ALA A 76 7.78 -10.47 6.62
N ASP A 77 7.77 -9.52 5.68
CA ASP A 77 8.95 -8.73 5.31
C ASP A 77 9.02 -7.42 6.10
N ASP A 78 10.21 -6.83 6.07
CA ASP A 78 10.51 -5.61 6.80
C ASP A 78 9.71 -4.41 6.27
N VAL A 79 9.27 -3.57 7.21
CA VAL A 79 8.56 -2.33 6.91
C VAL A 79 9.47 -1.39 6.14
N ALA A 80 8.93 -0.77 5.09
CA ALA A 80 9.66 0.22 4.30
C ALA A 80 9.98 1.46 5.16
N PRO A 81 11.16 2.10 4.97
CA PRO A 81 11.50 3.34 5.66
C PRO A 81 10.42 4.41 5.46
N TYR A 82 10.10 5.15 6.52
CA TYR A 82 9.04 6.16 6.51
C TYR A 82 9.22 7.20 5.40
N GLU A 83 10.45 7.67 5.21
CA GLU A 83 10.82 8.62 4.14
C GLU A 83 10.42 8.10 2.75
N ALA A 84 10.68 6.83 2.45
CA ALA A 84 10.33 6.25 1.15
C ALA A 84 8.80 6.22 0.96
N CYS A 85 8.05 5.90 2.02
CA CYS A 85 6.58 5.86 1.99
C CYS A 85 5.94 7.22 1.66
N ILE A 86 6.57 8.33 2.07
CA ILE A 86 6.01 9.68 1.91
C ILE A 86 6.64 10.51 0.79
N THR A 87 7.77 10.07 0.21
CA THR A 87 8.49 10.81 -0.86
C THR A 87 8.51 10.10 -2.22
N HIS A 88 8.16 8.80 -2.28
CA HIS A 88 8.13 8.03 -3.52
C HIS A 88 6.70 7.56 -3.82
N ASN A 89 5.92 8.46 -4.45
CA ASN A 89 4.49 8.25 -4.63
C ASN A 89 4.07 8.43 -6.10
N ASN A 90 2.97 7.80 -6.47
CA ASN A 90 2.26 8.08 -7.71
C ASN A 90 0.94 8.77 -7.35
N PHE A 91 0.87 10.07 -7.59
CA PHE A 91 -0.36 10.85 -7.44
C PHE A 91 -0.39 11.94 -8.51
N TYR A 92 -1.00 11.64 -9.66
CA TYR A 92 -0.80 12.38 -10.90
C TYR A 92 -1.40 13.78 -10.87
N GLU A 93 -2.42 13.98 -10.04
CA GLU A 93 -3.03 15.27 -9.71
C GLU A 93 -2.01 16.29 -9.18
N PHE A 94 -0.90 15.80 -8.60
CA PHE A 94 0.20 16.63 -8.13
C PHE A 94 1.45 16.55 -9.03
N GLY A 95 1.46 15.71 -10.07
CA GLY A 95 2.55 15.60 -11.03
C GLY A 95 2.98 14.17 -11.34
N THR A 96 3.87 14.01 -12.31
CA THR A 96 4.30 12.71 -12.82
C THR A 96 5.61 12.22 -12.21
N GLY A 97 6.39 13.12 -11.58
CA GLY A 97 7.59 12.75 -10.85
C GLY A 97 7.26 12.03 -9.54
N LYS A 98 8.14 11.14 -9.07
CA LYS A 98 7.89 10.36 -7.84
C LYS A 98 7.87 11.22 -6.58
N SER A 99 8.61 12.33 -6.56
CA SER A 99 8.63 13.32 -5.47
C SER A 99 7.60 14.44 -5.64
N ASP A 100 6.98 14.57 -6.82
CA ASP A 100 6.02 15.65 -7.09
C ASP A 100 4.85 15.66 -6.07
N PRO A 101 4.26 14.52 -5.67
CA PRO A 101 3.20 14.52 -4.65
C PRO A 101 3.68 15.05 -3.30
N PHE A 102 4.89 14.67 -2.88
CA PHE A 102 5.48 15.16 -1.64
C PHE A 102 5.70 16.68 -1.70
N GLU A 103 6.22 17.21 -2.80
CA GLU A 103 6.51 18.64 -2.93
C GLU A 103 5.26 19.50 -3.06
N ARG A 104 4.22 19.01 -3.77
CA ARG A 104 3.10 19.85 -4.23
C ARG A 104 1.79 19.63 -3.47
N ALA A 105 1.61 18.51 -2.76
CA ALA A 105 0.38 18.26 -2.01
C ALA A 105 0.29 18.99 -0.65
N GLN A 106 1.30 19.78 -0.29
CA GLN A 106 1.41 20.40 1.04
C GLN A 106 0.24 21.33 1.40
N GLY A 107 -0.41 21.95 0.41
CA GLY A 107 -1.57 22.81 0.58
C GLY A 107 -2.92 22.13 0.33
N PHE A 108 -2.95 20.80 0.16
CA PHE A 108 -4.18 20.09 -0.14
C PHE A 108 -5.05 19.98 1.12
N ASN A 109 -6.24 20.59 1.08
CA ASN A 109 -7.14 20.59 2.22
C ASN A 109 -7.95 19.29 2.28
N THR A 110 -7.64 18.44 3.26
CA THR A 110 -8.29 17.14 3.48
C THR A 110 -9.32 17.14 4.61
N ASP A 111 -9.57 18.27 5.27
CA ASP A 111 -10.55 18.38 6.36
C ASP A 111 -11.17 19.80 6.38
N PRO A 112 -12.50 19.95 6.23
CA PRO A 112 -13.52 18.90 6.18
C PRO A 112 -13.54 18.13 4.84
N TRP A 113 -14.02 16.88 4.86
CA TRP A 113 -14.18 16.06 3.66
C TRP A 113 -15.55 15.40 3.60
N LYS A 114 -16.09 15.28 2.37
CA LYS A 114 -17.37 14.62 2.11
C LYS A 114 -17.20 13.43 1.17
N VAL A 115 -17.95 12.38 1.43
CA VAL A 115 -17.95 11.14 0.64
C VAL A 115 -19.35 10.91 0.12
N GLU A 116 -19.48 10.80 -1.20
CA GLU A 116 -20.73 10.41 -1.85
C GLU A 116 -20.80 8.88 -1.96
N VAL A 117 -21.91 8.31 -1.49
CA VAL A 117 -22.28 6.91 -1.66
C VAL A 117 -23.51 6.85 -2.57
N SER A 118 -23.37 6.21 -3.72
CA SER A 118 -24.37 6.16 -4.79
C SER A 118 -24.34 4.80 -5.50
N GLY A 119 -25.26 4.59 -6.45
CA GLY A 119 -25.43 3.32 -7.16
C GLY A 119 -26.49 2.42 -6.52
N GLU A 120 -26.27 1.10 -6.57
CA GLU A 120 -27.21 0.09 -6.09
C GLU A 120 -27.08 -0.09 -4.56
N VAL A 121 -27.63 0.86 -3.80
CA VAL A 121 -27.62 0.88 -2.33
C VAL A 121 -28.96 1.36 -1.79
N GLU A 122 -29.35 0.93 -0.59
CA GLU A 122 -30.62 1.33 0.02
C GLU A 122 -30.58 2.76 0.56
N ASN A 123 -29.41 3.20 1.02
CA ASN A 123 -29.21 4.51 1.64
C ASN A 123 -28.14 5.32 0.88
N PRO A 124 -28.46 5.87 -0.32
CA PRO A 124 -27.55 6.77 -1.03
C PRO A 124 -27.48 8.15 -0.36
N GLY A 125 -26.35 8.84 -0.50
CA GLY A 125 -26.20 10.19 0.04
C GLY A 125 -24.78 10.71 0.05
N VAL A 126 -24.64 11.97 0.46
CA VAL A 126 -23.35 12.62 0.72
C VAL A 126 -23.16 12.74 2.21
N TYR A 127 -22.11 12.12 2.73
CA TYR A 127 -21.82 12.02 4.16
C TYR A 127 -20.56 12.80 4.50
N ASN A 128 -20.49 13.39 5.70
CA ASN A 128 -19.23 13.88 6.22
C ASN A 128 -18.35 12.68 6.62
N LEU A 129 -17.04 12.80 6.43
CA LEU A 129 -16.11 11.70 6.68
C LEU A 129 -16.15 11.25 8.15
N GLU A 130 -16.25 12.20 9.09
CA GLU A 130 -16.34 11.94 10.51
C GLU A 130 -17.57 11.10 10.90
N ASP A 131 -18.71 11.32 10.23
CA ASP A 131 -19.95 10.58 10.48
C ASP A 131 -19.86 9.13 10.00
N LEU A 132 -19.16 8.91 8.89
CA LEU A 132 -18.88 7.57 8.37
C LEU A 132 -17.92 6.81 9.29
N LEU A 133 -16.83 7.47 9.70
CA LEU A 133 -15.81 6.83 10.53
C LEU A 133 -16.27 6.62 11.98
N ALA A 134 -17.22 7.40 12.48
CA ALA A 134 -17.80 7.19 13.80
C ALA A 134 -18.31 5.76 14.01
N LYS A 135 -18.86 5.14 12.95
CA LYS A 135 -19.53 3.83 12.97
C LYS A 135 -18.61 2.63 12.69
N VAL A 136 -17.31 2.85 12.51
CA VAL A 136 -16.32 1.79 12.29
C VAL A 136 -15.13 1.94 13.22
N ASP A 137 -14.54 0.81 13.60
CA ASP A 137 -13.28 0.77 14.33
C ASP A 137 -12.12 0.76 13.34
N LEU A 138 -11.05 1.49 13.69
CA LEU A 138 -9.80 1.45 12.94
C LEU A 138 -8.92 0.27 13.40
N GLU A 139 -8.16 -0.25 12.47
CA GLU A 139 -7.15 -1.30 12.66
C GLU A 139 -5.92 -0.98 11.84
N GLU A 140 -4.76 -1.43 12.34
CA GLU A 140 -3.51 -1.38 11.59
C GLU A 140 -3.30 -2.71 10.85
N ARG A 141 -2.96 -2.61 9.56
CA ARG A 141 -2.64 -3.74 8.68
C ARG A 141 -1.35 -3.45 7.95
N ILE A 142 -0.32 -4.24 8.27
CA ILE A 142 0.98 -4.15 7.61
C ILE A 142 0.91 -4.97 6.32
N TYR A 143 0.83 -4.29 5.19
CA TYR A 143 0.63 -4.92 3.88
C TYR A 143 1.75 -4.59 2.90
N ARG A 144 1.93 -5.50 1.93
CA ARG A 144 2.76 -5.28 0.75
C ARG A 144 1.99 -4.44 -0.27
N LEU A 145 2.45 -3.23 -0.54
CA LEU A 145 2.07 -2.44 -1.70
C LEU A 145 2.96 -2.84 -2.88
N ARG A 146 2.36 -3.17 -4.02
CA ARG A 146 3.05 -3.51 -5.27
C ARG A 146 2.54 -2.60 -6.38
N CYS A 147 3.37 -1.67 -6.84
CA CYS A 147 3.04 -0.82 -7.99
C CYS A 147 3.21 -1.60 -9.29
N VAL A 148 2.45 -1.31 -10.35
CA VAL A 148 2.64 -1.97 -11.66
C VAL A 148 4.03 -1.70 -12.26
N GLU A 149 4.66 -0.58 -11.90
CA GLU A 149 5.98 -0.10 -12.36
C GLU A 149 7.19 -0.83 -11.73
N ALA A 150 7.04 -2.11 -11.35
CA ALA A 150 8.15 -2.93 -10.84
C ALA A 150 8.77 -2.54 -9.47
N TRP A 151 8.15 -1.66 -8.68
CA TRP A 151 8.56 -1.38 -7.28
C TRP A 151 7.49 -1.81 -6.24
N SER A 152 7.89 -1.91 -4.98
CA SER A 152 7.03 -2.31 -3.86
C SER A 152 7.50 -1.72 -2.53
N MET A 153 6.58 -1.67 -1.56
CA MET A 153 6.84 -1.28 -0.18
C MET A 153 6.03 -2.16 0.77
N VAL A 154 6.48 -2.31 2.02
CA VAL A 154 5.66 -2.85 3.11
C VAL A 154 5.25 -1.68 4.00
N ILE A 155 3.94 -1.43 4.11
CA ILE A 155 3.40 -0.22 4.75
C ILE A 155 2.41 -0.61 5.86
N PRO A 156 2.58 -0.08 7.09
CA PRO A 156 1.62 -0.22 8.18
C PRO A 156 0.44 0.73 7.97
N TRP A 157 -0.56 0.28 7.20
CA TRP A 157 -1.77 1.08 6.94
C TRP A 157 -2.68 1.11 8.16
N ILE A 158 -3.31 2.25 8.44
CA ILE A 158 -4.41 2.34 9.41
C ILE A 158 -5.70 2.63 8.65
N GLY A 159 -6.74 1.84 8.89
CA GLY A 159 -8.01 1.98 8.21
C GLY A 159 -9.07 1.05 8.79
N PHE A 160 -10.07 0.72 7.99
CA PHE A 160 -11.15 -0.19 8.35
C PHE A 160 -11.50 -1.05 7.13
N GLU A 161 -12.16 -2.19 7.34
CA GLU A 161 -12.66 -3.00 6.24
C GLU A 161 -13.80 -2.30 5.51
N LEU A 162 -13.67 -2.10 4.20
CA LEU A 162 -14.74 -1.54 3.36
C LEU A 162 -16.06 -2.31 3.52
N GLY A 163 -16.01 -3.65 3.63
CA GLY A 163 -17.21 -4.46 3.84
C GLY A 163 -17.95 -4.17 5.14
N LYS A 164 -17.27 -3.70 6.20
CA LYS A 164 -17.94 -3.27 7.44
C LYS A 164 -18.65 -1.93 7.25
N LEU A 165 -18.06 -1.02 6.48
CA LEU A 165 -18.68 0.26 6.12
C LEU A 165 -19.91 0.05 5.21
N LEU A 166 -19.78 -0.79 4.18
CA LEU A 166 -20.86 -1.03 3.20
C LEU A 166 -22.15 -1.58 3.84
N LYS A 167 -22.04 -2.36 4.91
CA LYS A 167 -23.20 -2.86 5.68
C LYS A 167 -24.08 -1.76 6.27
N GLN A 168 -23.61 -0.51 6.31
CA GLN A 168 -24.39 0.64 6.77
C GLN A 168 -25.33 1.20 5.70
N PHE A 169 -25.16 0.80 4.44
CA PHE A 169 -25.93 1.29 3.29
C PHE A 169 -26.82 0.21 2.64
N ASN A 170 -26.82 -0.99 3.23
CA ASN A 170 -27.73 -2.09 2.93
C ASN A 170 -28.84 -2.20 3.98
#